data_AF-A0A077Z3A3-F1
#
_entry.id   AF-A0A077Z3A3-F1
#
_cell.length_a   1.000
_cell.length_b   1.000
_cell.length_c   1.000
_cell.angle_alpha   90.00
_cell.angle_beta   90.00
_cell.angle_gamma   90.00
#
_symmetry.space_group_name_H-M   'P 1'
#
loop_
_entity.id
_entity.type
_entity.pdbx_description
1 polymer ?
#
loop_
_entity_poly.entity_id
_entity_poly.type
_entity_poly.pdbx_seq_one_letter_code
_entity_poly.pdbx_strand_id
1 'polypeptide(L)'
;MANSGSPPYPAVRQVRKICLHADSHNMVILNEHERSLLFKSWRDDFNSLYDLGTSIYAEIFTKAPDARKLFPTLANWPGDIRDCPQFSSQALKFVQVISLALRYLDRPDKLNDMLRNIGQLHAKYAERGFRMAHWDIFLDAIVSCMHLQMAKIPNFDDSTKDEAAAAWRTLAAHIITQMRHGYVKAMKRSKPNLLC
;
A
#
# COMPACT_ATOMS: atom_id res chain seq x y z
N MET A 1 24.22 23.42 70.78
CA MET A 1 23.10 24.19 70.21
C MET A 1 22.46 23.32 69.13
N ALA A 2 21.20 22.95 69.32
CA ALA A 2 20.45 22.14 68.36
C ALA A 2 19.96 23.02 67.21
N ASN A 3 20.12 22.53 65.97
CA ASN A 3 19.23 22.80 64.82
C ASN A 3 19.66 21.82 63.72
N SER A 4 18.95 20.70 63.57
CA SER A 4 17.69 20.54 62.84
C SER A 4 17.99 20.08 61.41
N GLY A 5 17.85 18.77 61.23
CA GLY A 5 18.15 18.07 60.00
C GLY A 5 17.31 18.56 58.81
N SER A 6 17.96 18.66 57.67
CA SER A 6 17.30 18.73 56.38
C SER A 6 16.94 17.30 55.93
N PRO A 7 15.68 17.02 55.54
CA PRO A 7 15.30 15.70 55.04
C PRO A 7 15.90 15.45 53.65
N PRO A 8 16.20 14.19 53.31
CA PRO A 8 16.72 13.84 51.99
C PRO A 8 15.64 14.05 50.92
N TYR A 9 15.97 14.82 49.89
CA TYR A 9 15.18 14.97 48.68
C TYR A 9 14.91 13.58 48.08
N PRO A 10 13.63 13.17 47.88
CA PRO A 10 13.35 11.97 47.14
C PRO A 10 13.73 12.20 45.67
N ALA A 11 14.59 11.33 45.15
CA ALA A 11 14.98 11.31 43.76
C ALA A 11 13.72 11.32 42.88
N VAL A 12 13.57 12.40 42.11
CA VAL A 12 12.51 12.56 41.11
C VAL A 12 12.59 11.34 40.19
N ARG A 13 11.59 10.46 40.33
CA ARG A 13 11.43 9.27 39.49
C ARG A 13 11.35 9.78 38.06
N GLN A 14 12.43 9.56 37.31
CA GLN A 14 12.56 9.96 35.93
C GLN A 14 11.46 9.25 35.15
N VAL A 15 10.33 9.94 34.96
CA VAL A 15 9.22 9.48 34.14
C VAL A 15 9.85 9.27 32.78
N ARG A 16 10.04 8.01 32.40
CA ARG A 16 10.48 7.64 31.06
C ARG A 16 9.51 8.32 30.11
N LYS A 17 9.95 9.41 29.48
CA LYS A 17 9.30 9.97 28.32
C LYS A 17 9.27 8.81 27.33
N ILE A 18 8.13 8.15 27.22
CA ILE A 18 7.86 7.21 26.15
C ILE A 18 7.86 8.11 24.92
N CYS A 19 9.03 8.26 24.29
CA CYS A 19 9.10 8.84 22.99
C CYS A 19 8.41 7.83 22.06
N LEU A 20 7.10 7.95 21.94
CA LEU A 20 6.36 7.49 20.77
C LEU A 20 6.84 8.38 19.62
N HIS A 21 8.09 8.15 19.21
CA HIS A 21 8.79 8.86 18.14
C HIS A 21 8.01 8.66 16.84
N ALA A 22 8.18 9.58 15.91
CA ALA A 22 7.46 9.75 14.64
C ALA A 22 7.41 8.54 13.66
N ASP A 23 7.71 7.33 14.13
CA ASP A 23 7.79 6.08 13.39
C ASP A 23 6.42 5.46 13.05
N SER A 24 5.31 5.95 13.60
CA SER A 24 3.99 5.37 13.28
C SER A 24 3.65 5.52 11.78
N HIS A 25 4.13 6.58 11.12
CA HIS A 25 3.97 6.77 9.68
C HIS A 25 4.82 5.81 8.83
N ASN A 26 5.72 5.04 9.45
CA ASN A 26 6.59 4.09 8.79
C ASN A 26 6.14 2.63 8.97
N MET A 27 5.23 2.32 9.90
CA MET A 27 4.86 0.92 10.17
C MET A 27 3.46 0.60 9.66
N VAL A 28 3.31 -0.59 9.05
CA VAL A 28 2.00 -1.18 8.83
C VAL A 28 1.49 -1.64 10.20
N ILE A 29 0.43 -1.01 10.70
CA ILE A 29 -0.17 -1.38 11.98
C ILE A 29 -1.12 -2.56 11.73
N LEU A 30 -0.57 -3.77 11.82
CA LEU A 30 -1.31 -5.03 11.82
C LEU A 30 -0.94 -5.82 13.08
N ASN A 31 -1.91 -6.44 13.73
CA ASN A 31 -1.67 -7.41 14.79
C ASN A 31 -1.31 -8.79 14.19
N GLU A 32 -0.91 -9.74 15.04
CA GLU A 32 -0.49 -11.08 14.60
C GLU A 32 -1.62 -11.87 13.90
N HIS A 33 -2.86 -11.71 14.35
CA HIS A 33 -4.03 -12.34 13.74
C HIS A 33 -4.29 -11.79 12.33
N GLU A 34 -4.28 -10.46 12.16
CA GLU A 34 -4.43 -9.82 10.86
C GLU A 34 -3.29 -10.22 9.90
N ARG A 35 -2.04 -10.28 10.39
CA ARG A 35 -0.90 -10.81 9.61
C ARG A 35 -1.18 -12.25 9.17
N SER A 36 -1.61 -13.11 10.09
CA SER A 36 -1.98 -14.50 9.77
C SER A 36 -3.08 -14.57 8.71
N LEU A 37 -4.10 -13.72 8.77
CA LEU A 37 -5.16 -13.68 7.76
C LEU A 37 -4.61 -13.29 6.39
N LEU A 38 -3.72 -12.31 6.29
CA LEU A 38 -3.06 -11.96 5.03
C LEU A 38 -2.30 -13.15 4.43
N PHE A 39 -1.50 -13.85 5.23
CA PHE A 39 -0.74 -15.02 4.75
C PHE A 39 -1.64 -16.19 4.36
N LYS A 40 -2.70 -16.48 5.12
CA LYS A 40 -3.63 -17.59 4.84
C LYS A 40 -4.52 -17.32 3.62
N SER A 41 -4.81 -16.06 3.32
CA SER A 41 -5.68 -15.66 2.22
C SER A 41 -4.96 -15.36 0.92
N TRP A 42 -3.63 -15.14 0.96
CA TRP A 42 -2.82 -14.89 -0.22
C TRP A 42 -2.65 -16.15 -1.07
N ARG A 43 -2.96 -16.05 -2.37
CA ARG A 43 -2.73 -17.11 -3.37
C ARG A 43 -1.64 -16.66 -4.33
N ASP A 44 -0.53 -17.37 -4.35
CA ASP A 44 0.67 -17.02 -5.12
C ASP A 44 0.81 -17.82 -6.43
N ASP A 45 -0.18 -18.66 -6.76
CA ASP A 45 -0.24 -19.32 -8.06
C ASP A 45 -0.48 -18.32 -9.19
N PHE A 46 0.05 -18.64 -10.37
CA PHE A 46 0.01 -17.75 -11.53
C PHE A 46 -1.40 -17.28 -11.90
N ASN A 47 -2.39 -18.19 -11.87
CA ASN A 47 -3.75 -17.88 -12.30
C ASN A 47 -4.42 -16.91 -11.33
N SER A 48 -4.29 -17.14 -10.02
CA SER A 48 -4.81 -16.23 -8.99
C SER A 48 -4.16 -14.85 -9.07
N LEU A 49 -2.84 -14.79 -9.26
CA LEU A 49 -2.10 -13.53 -9.41
C LEU A 49 -2.50 -12.78 -10.68
N TYR A 50 -2.69 -13.50 -11.79
CA TYR A 50 -3.11 -12.94 -13.06
C TYR A 50 -4.53 -12.37 -12.98
N ASP A 51 -5.48 -13.14 -12.44
CA ASP A 51 -6.87 -12.73 -12.25
C ASP A 51 -6.96 -11.49 -11.35
N LEU A 52 -6.25 -11.49 -10.22
CA LEU A 52 -6.22 -10.34 -9.32
C LEU A 52 -5.62 -9.10 -10.00
N GLY A 53 -4.45 -9.24 -10.64
CA GLY A 53 -3.77 -8.11 -11.27
C GLY A 53 -4.58 -7.48 -12.39
N THR A 54 -5.20 -8.31 -13.23
CA THR A 54 -6.06 -7.81 -14.32
C THR A 54 -7.37 -7.24 -13.81
N SER A 55 -7.99 -7.84 -12.79
CA SER A 55 -9.19 -7.30 -12.12
C SER A 55 -8.93 -5.91 -11.53
N ILE A 56 -7.78 -5.72 -10.87
CA ILE A 56 -7.39 -4.41 -10.32
C ILE A 56 -7.30 -3.36 -11.44
N TYR A 57 -6.64 -3.66 -12.56
CA TYR A 57 -6.58 -2.72 -13.68
C TYR A 57 -7.92 -2.50 -14.37
N ALA A 58 -8.78 -3.51 -14.47
CA ALA A 58 -10.12 -3.36 -15.01
C ALA A 58 -10.96 -2.40 -14.14
N GLU A 59 -10.84 -2.54 -12.82
CA GLU A 59 -11.49 -1.65 -11.85
C GLU A 59 -10.94 -0.22 -11.93
N ILE A 60 -9.61 -0.06 -12.07
CA ILE A 60 -8.97 1.25 -12.29
C ILE A 60 -9.49 1.92 -13.55
N PHE A 61 -9.55 1.20 -14.68
CA PHE A 61 -9.99 1.79 -15.95
C PHE A 61 -11.50 2.00 -16.02
N THR A 62 -12.28 1.28 -15.22
CA THR A 62 -13.71 1.59 -15.02
C THR A 62 -13.88 2.93 -14.30
N LYS A 63 -13.09 3.18 -13.26
CA LYS A 63 -13.16 4.42 -12.46
C LYS A 63 -12.47 5.63 -13.12
N ALA A 64 -11.40 5.38 -13.86
CA ALA A 64 -10.64 6.40 -14.58
C ALA A 64 -10.25 5.91 -15.99
N PRO A 65 -11.19 5.97 -16.95
CA PRO A 65 -10.93 5.51 -18.32
C PRO A 65 -9.76 6.25 -18.99
N ASP A 66 -9.50 7.51 -18.63
CA ASP A 66 -8.39 8.31 -19.14
C ASP A 66 -7.03 7.74 -18.73
N ALA A 67 -6.94 7.04 -17.59
CA ALA A 67 -5.71 6.39 -17.13
C ALA A 67 -5.21 5.31 -18.09
N ARG A 68 -6.08 4.75 -18.96
CA ARG A 68 -5.67 3.79 -20.00
C ARG A 68 -4.61 4.38 -20.95
N LYS A 69 -4.66 5.70 -21.20
CA LYS A 69 -3.70 6.43 -22.06
C LYS A 69 -2.28 6.46 -21.49
N LEU A 70 -2.11 6.19 -20.20
CA LEU A 70 -0.80 6.07 -19.55
C LEU A 70 -0.03 4.83 -20.00
N PHE A 71 -0.69 3.87 -20.66
CA PHE A 71 -0.11 2.62 -21.11
C PHE A 71 -0.08 2.58 -22.64
N PRO A 72 1.09 2.81 -23.29
CA PRO A 72 1.19 2.83 -24.75
C PRO A 72 0.71 1.52 -25.40
N THR A 73 0.92 0.40 -24.70
CA THR A 73 0.47 -0.94 -25.13
C THR A 73 -1.05 -1.05 -25.28
N LEU A 74 -1.82 -0.19 -24.60
CA LEU A 74 -3.28 -0.18 -24.66
C LEU A 74 -3.84 0.90 -25.59
N ALA A 75 -3.01 1.79 -26.14
CA ALA A 75 -3.46 2.94 -26.92
C ALA A 75 -4.39 2.56 -28.08
N ASN A 76 -4.09 1.42 -28.73
CA ASN A 76 -4.85 0.91 -29.87
C ASN A 76 -5.49 -0.46 -29.60
N TRP A 77 -5.56 -0.90 -28.34
CA TRP A 77 -6.19 -2.18 -28.01
C TRP A 77 -7.69 -1.97 -27.75
N PRO A 78 -8.60 -2.46 -28.60
CA PRO A 78 -10.04 -2.23 -28.44
C PRO A 78 -10.70 -3.23 -27.47
N GLY A 79 -10.06 -4.38 -27.23
CA GLY A 79 -10.61 -5.46 -26.45
C GLY A 79 -10.43 -5.32 -24.95
N ASP A 80 -10.78 -6.39 -24.24
CA ASP A 80 -10.51 -6.54 -22.83
C ASP A 80 -9.00 -6.53 -22.59
N ILE A 81 -8.58 -5.84 -21.53
CA ILE A 81 -7.17 -5.77 -21.12
C ILE A 81 -6.63 -7.14 -20.71
N ARG A 82 -7.50 -8.07 -20.30
CA ARG A 82 -7.19 -9.48 -19.98
C ARG A 82 -6.75 -10.28 -21.19
N ASP A 83 -7.06 -9.82 -22.39
CA ASP A 83 -6.66 -10.46 -23.63
C ASP A 83 -5.41 -9.81 -24.25
N CYS A 84 -4.93 -8.69 -23.68
CA CYS A 84 -3.75 -7.98 -24.18
C CYS A 84 -2.47 -8.59 -23.58
N PRO A 85 -1.66 -9.33 -24.37
CA PRO A 85 -0.49 -10.03 -23.84
C PRO A 85 0.54 -9.08 -23.23
N GLN A 86 0.73 -7.90 -23.83
CA GLN A 86 1.68 -6.91 -23.32
C GLN A 86 1.23 -6.34 -21.97
N PHE A 87 -0.09 -6.21 -21.75
CA PHE A 87 -0.64 -5.70 -20.52
C PHE A 87 -0.65 -6.72 -19.37
N SER A 88 -0.73 -8.02 -19.67
CA SER A 88 -0.60 -9.09 -18.68
C SER A 88 0.66 -8.93 -17.82
N SER A 89 1.79 -8.57 -18.44
CA SER A 89 3.06 -8.36 -17.75
C SER A 89 3.00 -7.21 -16.73
N GLN A 90 2.21 -6.18 -17.04
CA GLN A 90 2.02 -5.02 -16.18
C GLN A 90 1.05 -5.34 -15.02
N ALA A 91 0.01 -6.13 -15.28
CA ALA A 91 -0.86 -6.69 -14.24
C ALA A 91 -0.06 -7.51 -13.22
N LEU A 92 0.83 -8.39 -13.71
CA LEU A 92 1.69 -9.21 -12.85
C LEU A 92 2.66 -8.37 -12.01
N LYS A 93 3.25 -7.31 -12.58
CA LYS A 93 4.11 -6.39 -11.81
C LYS A 93 3.36 -5.74 -10.65
N PHE A 94 2.07 -5.44 -10.80
CA PHE A 94 1.26 -4.86 -9.73
C PHE A 94 1.14 -5.83 -8.55
N VAL A 95 0.69 -7.06 -8.79
CA VAL A 95 0.52 -8.06 -7.72
C VAL A 95 1.86 -8.52 -7.14
N GLN A 96 2.96 -8.43 -7.88
CA GLN A 96 4.31 -8.62 -7.35
C GLN A 96 4.66 -7.58 -6.26
N VAL A 97 4.21 -6.32 -6.41
CA VAL A 97 4.39 -5.30 -5.35
C VAL A 97 3.61 -5.69 -4.10
N ILE A 98 2.38 -6.19 -4.25
CA ILE A 98 1.56 -6.68 -3.13
C ILE A 98 2.23 -7.88 -2.44
N SER A 99 2.70 -8.85 -3.22
CA SER A 99 3.46 -10.01 -2.71
C SER A 99 4.73 -9.59 -1.95
N LEU A 100 5.49 -8.62 -2.49
CA LEU A 100 6.66 -8.09 -1.82
C LEU A 100 6.29 -7.36 -0.53
N ALA A 101 5.15 -6.67 -0.51
CA ALA A 101 4.65 -6.02 0.70
C ALA A 101 4.34 -7.02 1.82
N LEU A 102 3.69 -8.15 1.50
CA LEU A 102 3.50 -9.25 2.46
C LEU A 102 4.83 -9.77 3.00
N ARG A 103 5.79 -10.03 2.10
CA ARG A 103 7.11 -10.60 2.47
C ARG A 103 7.96 -9.66 3.33
N TYR A 104 7.72 -8.35 3.29
CA TYR A 104 8.48 -7.36 4.05
C TYR A 104 7.69 -6.76 5.22
N LEU A 105 6.58 -7.38 5.66
CA LEU A 105 5.82 -6.92 6.83
C LEU A 105 6.68 -6.82 8.11
N ASP A 106 7.69 -7.67 8.25
CA ASP A 106 8.62 -7.66 9.40
C ASP A 106 9.87 -6.78 9.17
N ARG A 107 9.93 -6.09 8.02
CA ARG A 107 11.05 -5.23 7.62
C ARG A 107 10.51 -3.88 7.10
N PRO A 108 9.84 -3.09 7.96
CA PRO A 108 9.10 -1.89 7.56
C PRO A 108 9.96 -0.87 6.81
N ASP A 109 11.22 -0.68 7.20
CA ASP A 109 12.12 0.26 6.52
C ASP A 109 12.38 -0.16 5.06
N LYS A 110 12.69 -1.45 4.84
CA LYS A 110 12.91 -2.00 3.49
C LYS A 110 11.63 -1.95 2.65
N LEU A 111 10.50 -2.25 3.27
CA LEU A 111 9.20 -2.15 2.62
C LEU A 111 8.93 -0.72 2.14
N ASN A 112 9.12 0.26 3.03
CA ASN A 112 8.87 1.66 2.74
C ASN A 112 9.80 2.19 1.66
N ASP A 113 11.09 1.86 1.73
CA ASP A 113 12.06 2.29 0.72
C ASP A 113 11.70 1.75 -0.66
N MET A 114 11.33 0.47 -0.76
CA MET A 114 10.86 -0.13 -2.00
C MET A 114 9.62 0.60 -2.54
N LEU A 115 8.59 0.79 -1.71
CA LEU A 115 7.34 1.44 -2.12
C LEU A 115 7.56 2.90 -2.53
N ARG A 116 8.36 3.65 -1.76
CA ARG A 116 8.72 5.04 -2.09
C ARG A 116 9.53 5.12 -3.37
N ASN A 117 10.42 4.17 -3.65
CA ASN A 117 11.15 4.11 -4.91
C ASN A 117 10.20 3.89 -6.11
N ILE A 118 9.22 2.99 -5.96
CA ILE A 118 8.18 2.81 -6.99
C ILE A 118 7.39 4.11 -7.18
N GLY A 119 7.02 4.79 -6.10
CA GLY A 119 6.37 6.10 -6.12
C GLY A 119 7.17 7.16 -6.88
N GLN A 120 8.47 7.24 -6.65
CA GLN A 120 9.36 8.16 -7.36
C GLN A 120 9.40 7.88 -8.86
N LEU A 121 9.38 6.60 -9.27
CA LEU A 121 9.30 6.23 -10.68
C LEU A 121 8.00 6.72 -11.33
N HIS A 122 6.89 6.72 -10.59
CA HIS A 122 5.60 7.20 -11.09
C HIS A 122 5.58 8.71 -11.36
N ALA A 123 6.46 9.51 -10.74
CA ALA A 123 6.57 10.94 -11.03
C ALA A 123 6.95 11.20 -12.50
N LYS A 124 7.67 10.26 -13.14
CA LYS A 124 8.01 10.33 -14.58
C LYS A 124 6.77 10.26 -15.48
N TYR A 125 5.66 9.71 -14.99
CA TYR A 125 4.42 9.59 -15.75
C TYR A 125 3.49 10.80 -15.57
N ALA A 126 3.85 11.78 -14.74
CA ALA A 126 3.05 12.98 -14.53
C ALA A 126 2.81 13.75 -15.84
N GLU A 127 3.82 13.83 -16.70
CA GLU A 127 3.74 14.48 -18.02
C GLU A 127 2.84 13.75 -19.00
N ARG A 128 2.58 12.47 -18.75
CA ARG A 128 1.66 11.64 -19.53
C ARG A 128 0.23 11.67 -18.97
N GLY A 129 0.01 12.42 -17.88
CA GLY A 129 -1.29 12.61 -17.25
C GLY A 129 -1.46 11.92 -15.90
N PHE A 130 -0.42 11.29 -15.31
CA PHE A 130 -0.52 10.71 -13.98
C PHE A 130 -0.64 11.80 -12.90
N ARG A 131 -1.84 11.95 -12.34
CA ARG A 131 -2.20 12.90 -11.27
C ARG A 131 -2.31 12.25 -9.89
N MET A 132 -2.27 13.08 -8.84
CA MET A 132 -2.45 12.67 -7.43
C MET A 132 -3.74 11.88 -7.18
N ALA A 133 -4.84 12.25 -7.84
CA ALA A 133 -6.13 11.57 -7.67
C ALA A 133 -6.10 10.08 -8.06
N HIS A 134 -5.16 9.65 -8.92
CA HIS A 134 -5.05 8.24 -9.27
C HIS A 134 -4.64 7.37 -8.08
N TRP A 135 -3.92 7.90 -7.09
CA TRP A 135 -3.55 7.14 -5.89
C TRP A 135 -4.77 6.62 -5.13
N ASP A 136 -5.80 7.45 -5.00
CA ASP A 136 -7.04 7.08 -4.33
C ASP A 136 -7.82 6.05 -5.15
N ILE A 137 -7.81 6.18 -6.49
CA ILE A 137 -8.38 5.18 -7.42
C ILE A 137 -7.66 3.83 -7.31
N PHE A 138 -6.33 3.82 -7.23
CA PHE A 138 -5.56 2.59 -7.04
C PHE A 138 -5.91 1.92 -5.71
N LEU A 139 -6.02 2.68 -4.62
CA LEU A 139 -6.41 2.15 -3.32
C LEU A 139 -7.79 1.50 -3.39
N ASP A 140 -8.78 2.23 -3.91
CA ASP A 140 -10.15 1.73 -4.01
C ASP A 140 -10.24 0.47 -4.88
N ALA A 141 -9.46 0.41 -5.97
CA ALA A 141 -9.42 -0.76 -6.84
C ALA A 141 -8.81 -1.99 -6.16
N ILE A 142 -7.67 -1.82 -5.47
CA ILE A 142 -7.06 -2.91 -4.69
C ILE A 142 -8.05 -3.42 -3.65
N VAL A 143 -8.67 -2.52 -2.88
CA VAL A 143 -9.61 -2.88 -1.80
C VAL A 143 -10.83 -3.61 -2.36
N SER A 144 -11.43 -3.10 -3.43
CA SER A 144 -12.57 -3.72 -4.10
C SER A 144 -12.25 -5.14 -4.56
N CYS A 145 -11.14 -5.30 -5.30
CA CYS A 145 -10.73 -6.61 -5.81
C CYS A 145 -10.32 -7.58 -4.69
N MET A 146 -9.66 -7.12 -3.63
CA MET A 146 -9.33 -7.95 -2.48
C MET A 146 -10.57 -8.43 -1.75
N HIS A 147 -11.56 -7.55 -1.53
CA HIS A 147 -12.82 -7.94 -0.91
C HIS A 147 -13.56 -9.02 -1.72
N LEU A 148 -13.61 -8.87 -3.06
CA LEU A 148 -14.18 -9.88 -3.96
C LEU A 148 -13.41 -11.21 -3.93
N GLN A 149 -12.09 -11.19 -3.72
CA GLN A 149 -11.30 -12.41 -3.55
C GLN A 149 -11.56 -13.07 -2.20
N MET A 150 -11.66 -12.29 -1.10
CA MET A 150 -11.96 -12.83 0.23
C MET A 150 -13.31 -13.53 0.27
N ALA A 151 -14.33 -12.99 -0.41
CA ALA A 151 -15.65 -13.60 -0.55
C ALA A 151 -15.62 -15.04 -1.09
N LYS A 152 -14.58 -15.39 -1.88
CA LYS A 152 -14.40 -16.69 -2.55
C LYS A 152 -13.49 -17.66 -1.79
N ILE A 153 -13.05 -17.34 -0.57
CA ILE A 153 -12.21 -18.25 0.22
C ILE A 153 -13.11 -19.31 0.87
N PRO A 154 -12.97 -20.60 0.52
CA PRO A 154 -13.91 -21.64 0.96
C PRO A 154 -13.80 -21.98 2.46
N ASN A 155 -12.62 -21.80 3.06
CA ASN A 155 -12.34 -22.21 4.43
C ASN A 155 -12.49 -21.08 5.46
N PHE A 156 -12.95 -19.90 5.02
CA PHE A 156 -13.23 -18.77 5.91
C PHE A 156 -14.76 -18.65 6.06
N ASP A 157 -15.22 -18.46 7.29
CA ASP A 157 -16.58 -17.98 7.53
C ASP A 157 -16.69 -16.49 7.18
N ASP A 158 -17.91 -15.94 7.20
CA ASP A 158 -18.14 -14.57 6.77
C ASP A 158 -17.43 -13.53 7.66
N SER A 159 -17.33 -13.78 8.99
CA SER A 159 -16.54 -12.94 9.90
C SER A 159 -15.07 -12.92 9.51
N THR A 160 -14.49 -14.10 9.27
CA THR A 160 -13.08 -14.26 8.90
C THR A 160 -12.79 -13.61 7.54
N LYS A 161 -13.74 -13.66 6.59
CA LYS A 161 -13.62 -12.98 5.29
C LYS A 161 -13.61 -11.46 5.45
N ASP A 162 -14.50 -10.92 6.30
CA ASP A 162 -14.56 -9.48 6.58
C ASP A 162 -13.30 -8.98 7.29
N GLU A 163 -12.81 -9.74 8.27
CA GLU A 163 -11.54 -9.45 8.96
C GLU A 163 -10.34 -9.49 7.99
N ALA A 164 -10.29 -10.49 7.11
CA ALA A 164 -9.24 -10.60 6.10
C ALA A 164 -9.31 -9.42 5.11
N ALA A 165 -10.51 -9.02 4.67
CA ALA A 165 -10.70 -7.87 3.80
C ALA A 165 -10.26 -6.56 4.48
N ALA A 166 -10.53 -6.40 5.78
CA ALA A 166 -10.06 -5.27 6.57
C ALA A 166 -8.53 -5.25 6.68
N ALA A 167 -7.88 -6.39 6.94
CA ALA A 167 -6.43 -6.51 6.96
C ALA A 167 -5.81 -6.14 5.59
N TRP A 168 -6.40 -6.61 4.49
CA TRP A 168 -5.99 -6.25 3.13
C TRP A 168 -6.14 -4.77 2.84
N ARG A 169 -7.21 -4.13 3.33
CA ARG A 169 -7.41 -2.69 3.23
C ARG A 169 -6.30 -1.93 3.96
N THR A 170 -5.92 -2.35 5.16
CA THR A 170 -4.82 -1.74 5.92
C THR A 170 -3.50 -1.83 5.16
N LEU A 171 -3.17 -3.01 4.62
CA LEU A 171 -1.96 -3.18 3.83
C LEU A 171 -1.99 -2.36 2.53
N ALA A 172 -3.10 -2.36 1.80
CA ALA A 172 -3.27 -1.58 0.58
C ALA A 172 -3.12 -0.07 0.86
N ALA A 173 -3.71 0.43 1.94
CA ALA A 173 -3.57 1.81 2.36
C ALA A 173 -2.11 2.18 2.65
N HIS A 174 -1.35 1.29 3.29
CA HIS A 174 0.08 1.51 3.52
C HIS A 174 0.88 1.53 2.20
N ILE A 175 0.65 0.57 1.31
CA ILE A 175 1.29 0.50 -0.02
C ILE A 175 1.11 1.83 -0.76
N ILE A 176 -0.14 2.27 -0.88
CA ILE A 176 -0.49 3.51 -1.61
C ILE A 176 0.08 4.75 -0.90
N THR A 177 0.02 4.80 0.44
CA THR A 177 0.56 5.94 1.20
C THR A 177 2.06 6.10 0.98
N GLN A 178 2.84 5.03 1.05
CA GLN A 178 4.29 5.10 0.86
C GLN A 178 4.67 5.38 -0.60
N MET A 179 3.95 4.81 -1.57
CA MET A 179 4.13 5.17 -2.99
C MET A 179 3.80 6.65 -3.24
N ARG A 180 2.71 7.16 -2.67
CA ARG A 180 2.33 8.58 -2.75
C ARG A 180 3.41 9.48 -2.14
N HIS A 181 4.00 9.11 -1.00
CA HIS A 181 5.13 9.84 -0.42
C HIS A 181 6.34 9.91 -1.37
N GLY A 182 6.70 8.78 -1.98
CA GLY A 182 7.75 8.72 -2.99
C GLY A 182 7.48 9.63 -4.19
N TYR A 183 6.25 9.59 -4.70
CA TYR A 183 5.80 10.43 -5.80
C TYR A 183 5.88 11.91 -5.47
N VAL A 184 5.31 12.33 -4.34
CA VAL A 184 5.32 13.75 -3.90
C VAL A 184 6.75 14.23 -3.70
N LYS A 185 7.63 13.43 -3.09
CA LYS A 185 9.04 13.77 -2.91
C LYS A 185 9.75 13.98 -4.25
N ALA A 186 9.52 13.12 -5.23
CA ALA A 186 10.08 13.27 -6.58
C ALA A 186 9.51 14.50 -7.31
N MET A 187 8.20 14.72 -7.23
CA MET A 187 7.53 15.86 -7.85
C MET A 187 8.00 17.19 -7.27
N LYS A 188 8.21 17.32 -5.95
CA LYS A 188 8.79 18.54 -5.34
C LYS A 188 10.20 18.83 -5.82
N ARG A 189 11.01 17.80 -6.09
CA ARG A 189 12.38 17.96 -6.62
C ARG A 189 12.38 18.41 -8.08
N SER A 190 11.47 17.88 -8.89
CA SER A 190 11.42 18.17 -10.34
C SER A 190 10.58 19.40 -10.70
N LYS A 191 9.54 19.70 -9.93
CA LYS A 191 8.53 20.74 -10.19
C LYS A 191 8.06 21.39 -8.88
N PRO A 192 8.89 22.18 -8.19
CA PRO A 192 8.61 22.70 -6.85
C PRO A 192 7.31 23.54 -6.78
N ASN A 193 6.91 24.20 -7.86
CA ASN A 193 5.74 25.09 -7.90
C ASN A 193 4.40 24.39 -8.19
N LEU A 194 4.39 23.07 -8.46
CA LEU A 194 3.18 22.36 -8.93
C LEU A 194 2.37 21.69 -7.80
N LEU A 195 2.84 21.76 -6.55
CA LEU A 195 2.26 21.08 -5.38
C LEU A 195 1.81 22.04 -4.27
N CYS A 196 1.80 23.34 -4.55
CA CYS A 196 1.23 24.39 -3.72
C CYS A 196 -0.23 24.62 -4.16
#